data_AF-A0AA36FHB9-F1
#
_entry.id   AF-A0AA36FHB9-F1
#
_cell.length_a   1.000
_cell.length_b   1.000
_cell.length_c   1.000
_cell.angle_alpha   90.00
_cell.angle_beta   90.00
_cell.angle_gamma   90.00
#
_symmetry.space_group_name_H-M   'P 1'
#
loop_
_entity.id
_entity.type
_entity.pdbx_description
1 polymer ?
#
loop_
_entity_poly.entity_id
_entity_poly.type
_entity_poly.pdbx_seq_one_letter_code
_entity_poly.pdbx_strand_id
1 'polypeptide(L)'
;MWKCEEEKRCKDVVWLVPVGKGVKMFEKNAAPLLHLAGIVVNIVKTEYEGQVKQLLTVLEKEHTDAIVVAGGDGTLLETVTGMMRKRNNQKFCQAVPVGVIPLGQQNRFATLLFGEDPNQVKFIMNASMAIIKSVIKPVDVLEIKAEDGKNTYAMSGLQLGVYNDAETRKTKYWYFGPLKSYWTYLRTAMKKWPPAVTLNVEYVPSSADLTIKKVVASSEKKQVKKWSLFNFLYKSKMPDLSYVEEYEIEDKDWIQEQMSTIELTVTSSTYQTDNLGASILDIGIGPALPEKSSVIKEGWSRAKHRRLKLGSQENNHLKAYKLKLSPEIEEGEELWYNVDGEAFEARPIEISIIKKQLQMFHPPESVISYI
;
A
#
# COMPACT_ATOMS: atom_id res chain seq x y z
N MET A 1 9.21 18.17 -21.47
CA MET A 1 10.34 19.04 -21.09
C MET A 1 9.79 20.09 -20.14
N TRP A 2 10.12 20.01 -18.85
CA TRP A 2 9.57 20.88 -17.82
C TRP A 2 10.15 22.30 -17.95
N LYS A 3 9.62 23.12 -18.87
CA LYS A 3 9.93 24.56 -18.92
C LYS A 3 9.26 25.24 -17.73
N CYS A 4 10.06 25.81 -16.83
CA CYS A 4 9.59 26.92 -16.01
C CYS A 4 9.42 28.13 -16.93
N GLU A 5 8.17 28.45 -17.28
CA GLU A 5 7.82 29.78 -17.78
C GLU A 5 7.78 30.75 -16.59
N GLU A 6 8.39 31.92 -16.78
CA GLU A 6 8.85 32.94 -15.83
C GLU A 6 7.80 33.64 -14.93
N GLU A 7 6.67 33.02 -14.61
CA GLU A 7 5.74 33.60 -13.61
C GLU A 7 4.90 32.55 -12.86
N LYS A 8 5.43 31.32 -12.74
CA LYS A 8 4.73 30.20 -12.09
C LYS A 8 5.51 29.71 -10.89
N ARG A 9 4.90 29.90 -9.70
CA ARG A 9 5.12 29.28 -8.38
C ARG A 9 6.28 28.27 -8.36
N CYS A 10 7.31 28.51 -7.53
CA CYS A 10 8.37 27.52 -7.27
C CYS A 10 7.73 26.18 -6.94
N LYS A 11 8.09 25.15 -7.72
CA LYS A 11 7.56 23.81 -7.53
C LYS A 11 8.02 23.29 -6.17
N ASP A 12 7.09 22.89 -5.30
CA ASP A 12 7.45 22.38 -3.98
C ASP A 12 7.15 20.88 -3.93
N VAL A 13 8.23 20.10 -3.86
CA VAL A 13 8.19 18.64 -3.75
C VAL A 13 8.64 18.28 -2.34
N VAL A 14 7.78 17.58 -1.61
CA VAL A 14 8.11 17.16 -0.24
C VAL A 14 8.82 15.81 -0.31
N TRP A 15 10.10 15.79 0.07
CA TRP A 15 10.92 14.57 0.08
C TRP A 15 10.96 14.00 1.49
N LEU A 16 10.27 12.89 1.71
CA LEU A 16 10.22 12.19 3.00
C LEU A 16 11.31 11.13 3.04
N VAL A 17 12.32 11.32 3.89
CA VAL A 17 13.43 10.36 4.05
C VAL A 17 13.59 9.99 5.53
N PRO A 18 13.42 8.71 5.91
CA PRO A 18 13.66 8.28 7.28
C PRO A 18 15.14 8.35 7.64
N VAL A 19 15.42 8.73 8.88
CA VAL A 19 16.79 8.81 9.38
C VAL A 19 17.49 7.44 9.38
N GLY A 20 18.80 7.45 9.09
CA GLY A 20 19.64 6.25 9.12
C GLY A 20 20.33 5.96 7.79
N LYS A 21 20.48 4.67 7.46
CA LYS A 21 21.20 4.23 6.26
C LYS A 21 20.54 4.69 4.95
N GLY A 22 19.22 4.91 4.97
CA GLY A 22 18.45 5.40 3.82
C GLY A 22 18.96 6.75 3.30
N VAL A 23 19.20 7.71 4.19
CA VAL A 23 19.70 9.05 3.81
C VAL A 23 20.97 8.97 2.95
N LYS A 24 21.96 8.18 3.38
CA LYS A 24 23.21 8.01 2.62
C LYS A 24 22.99 7.37 1.25
N MET A 25 22.06 6.41 1.15
CA MET A 25 21.72 5.77 -0.12
C MET A 25 20.98 6.73 -1.06
N PHE A 26 20.09 7.56 -0.53
CA PHE A 26 19.39 8.60 -1.27
C PHE A 26 20.36 9.64 -1.84
N GLU A 27 21.21 10.21 -0.97
CA GLU A 27 22.19 11.23 -1.34
C GLU A 27 23.20 10.72 -2.39
N LYS A 28 23.57 9.44 -2.32
CA LYS A 28 24.53 8.84 -3.26
C LYS A 28 23.92 8.46 -4.60
N ASN A 29 22.70 7.92 -4.62
CA ASN A 29 22.15 7.25 -5.80
C ASN A 29 20.97 7.96 -6.45
N ALA A 30 20.14 8.67 -5.68
CA ALA A 30 18.93 9.33 -6.19
C ALA A 30 19.11 10.84 -6.35
N ALA A 31 19.63 11.53 -5.33
CA ALA A 31 19.79 12.99 -5.32
C ALA A 31 20.57 13.54 -6.54
N PRO A 32 21.69 12.92 -6.99
CA PRO A 32 22.43 13.43 -8.15
C PRO A 32 21.59 13.43 -9.44
N LEU A 33 20.76 12.41 -9.66
CA LEU A 33 19.89 12.32 -10.83
C LEU A 33 18.83 13.42 -10.81
N LEU A 34 18.28 13.70 -9.63
CA LEU A 34 17.24 14.71 -9.43
C LEU A 34 17.79 16.13 -9.64
N HIS A 35 18.98 16.41 -9.12
CA HIS A 35 19.66 17.69 -9.35
C HIS A 35 20.01 17.92 -10.81
N LEU A 36 20.49 16.88 -11.52
CA LEU A 36 20.75 16.95 -12.96
C LEU A 36 19.48 17.18 -13.78
N ALA A 37 18.33 16.70 -13.30
CA ALA A 37 17.03 16.95 -13.91
C ALA A 37 16.46 18.35 -13.59
N GLY A 38 17.18 19.18 -12.81
CA GLY A 38 16.73 20.50 -12.39
C GLY A 38 15.63 20.47 -11.31
N ILE A 39 15.50 19.35 -10.60
CA ILE A 39 14.53 19.20 -9.50
C ILE A 39 15.20 19.66 -8.20
N VAL A 40 14.56 20.61 -7.51
CA VAL A 40 14.99 21.05 -6.18
C VAL A 40 14.57 19.99 -5.16
N VAL A 41 15.55 19.49 -4.39
CA VAL A 41 15.35 18.42 -3.42
C VAL A 41 15.48 18.99 -2.02
N ASN A 42 14.34 19.28 -1.39
CA ASN A 42 14.26 19.70 0.01
C ASN A 42 13.87 18.49 0.87
N ILE A 43 14.85 17.92 1.57
CA ILE A 43 14.67 16.70 2.37
C ILE A 43 14.02 17.03 3.71
N VAL A 44 12.87 16.43 3.97
CA VAL A 44 12.25 16.36 5.29
C VAL A 44 12.62 15.01 5.91
N LYS A 45 13.48 15.06 6.93
CA LYS A 45 13.91 13.86 7.66
C LYS A 45 12.83 13.43 8.64
N THR A 46 12.47 12.15 8.60
CA THR A 46 11.50 11.56 9.53
C THR A 46 12.25 10.76 10.59
N GLU A 47 12.03 11.11 11.86
CA GLU A 47 12.77 10.60 13.03
C GLU A 47 11.98 9.55 13.80
N TYR A 48 10.65 9.65 13.80
CA TYR A 48 9.77 8.75 14.56
C TYR A 48 8.49 8.42 13.79
N GLU A 49 7.83 7.33 14.21
CA GLU A 49 6.58 6.85 13.60
C GLU A 49 5.45 7.87 13.77
N GLY A 50 4.70 8.12 12.70
CA GLY A 50 3.56 9.03 12.70
C GLY A 50 3.92 10.50 12.47
N GLN A 51 5.19 10.88 12.44
CA GLN A 51 5.62 12.23 12.07
C GLN A 51 5.14 12.61 10.65
N VAL A 52 5.15 11.64 9.72
CA VAL A 52 4.65 11.85 8.35
C VAL A 52 3.15 12.16 8.36
N LYS A 53 2.37 11.44 9.16
CA LYS A 53 0.92 11.66 9.30
C LYS A 53 0.63 13.07 9.82
N GLN A 54 1.41 13.55 10.78
CA GLN A 54 1.28 14.91 11.32
C GLN A 54 1.63 15.96 10.26
N LEU A 55 2.72 15.79 9.53
CA LEU A 55 3.13 16.70 8.45
C LEU A 55 2.05 16.81 7.37
N LEU A 56 1.50 15.67 6.92
CA LEU A 56 0.46 15.63 5.89
C LEU A 56 -0.84 16.31 6.32
N THR A 57 -1.09 16.43 7.62
CA THR A 57 -2.26 17.18 8.13
C THR A 57 -2.14 18.65 7.77
N VAL A 58 -0.94 19.22 7.82
CA VAL A 58 -0.66 20.66 7.59
C VAL A 58 -0.42 20.99 6.11
N LEU A 59 0.07 20.03 5.31
CA LEU A 59 0.36 20.27 3.89
C LEU A 59 -0.89 20.62 3.07
N GLU A 60 -0.85 21.69 2.29
CA GLU A 60 -1.97 22.10 1.44
C GLU A 60 -1.65 21.83 -0.03
N LYS A 61 -2.64 21.40 -0.81
CA LYS A 61 -2.45 21.06 -2.23
C LYS A 61 -2.00 22.26 -3.06
N GLU A 62 -2.34 23.47 -2.61
CA GLU A 62 -1.96 24.71 -3.27
C GLU A 62 -0.44 24.92 -3.23
N HIS A 63 0.24 24.35 -2.23
CA HIS A 63 1.66 24.54 -1.95
C HIS A 63 2.48 23.27 -2.15
N THR A 64 1.92 22.21 -2.73
CA THR A 64 2.64 20.94 -2.88
C THR A 64 2.29 20.31 -4.23
N ASP A 65 3.30 20.16 -5.08
CA ASP A 65 3.11 19.57 -6.42
C ASP A 65 3.26 18.06 -6.40
N ALA A 66 4.09 17.52 -5.50
CA ALA A 66 4.31 16.09 -5.36
C ALA A 66 4.84 15.74 -3.97
N ILE A 67 4.59 14.52 -3.53
CA ILE A 67 5.20 13.95 -2.33
C ILE A 67 6.05 12.75 -2.76
N VAL A 68 7.33 12.73 -2.40
CA VAL A 68 8.20 11.59 -2.70
C VAL A 68 8.61 10.92 -1.39
N VAL A 69 8.24 9.66 -1.25
CA VAL A 69 8.61 8.79 -0.15
C VAL A 69 9.87 8.03 -0.53
N ALA A 70 11.00 8.44 0.04
CA ALA A 70 12.28 7.76 -0.13
C ALA A 70 12.55 6.95 1.13
N GLY A 71 12.00 5.73 1.20
CA GLY A 71 11.93 4.94 2.42
C GLY A 71 11.57 3.48 2.18
N GLY A 72 11.02 2.83 3.20
CA GLY A 72 10.43 1.50 3.11
C GLY A 72 8.91 1.53 2.99
N ASP A 73 8.30 0.34 2.99
CA ASP A 73 6.84 0.20 2.87
C ASP A 73 6.08 0.85 4.03
N GLY A 74 6.62 0.82 5.26
CA GLY A 74 6.00 1.50 6.42
C GLY A 74 5.90 3.02 6.27
N THR A 75 6.96 3.69 5.78
CA THR A 75 6.91 5.14 5.52
C THR A 75 5.90 5.46 4.42
N LEU A 76 5.76 4.58 3.43
CA LEU A 76 4.74 4.71 2.40
C LEU A 76 3.34 4.52 2.96
N LEU A 77 3.12 3.50 3.79
CA LEU A 77 1.86 3.23 4.50
C LEU A 77 1.43 4.44 5.33
N GLU A 78 2.36 5.04 6.08
CA GLU A 78 2.09 6.27 6.83
C GLU A 78 1.70 7.44 5.93
N THR A 79 2.39 7.59 4.79
CA THR A 79 2.14 8.67 3.84
C THR A 79 0.75 8.53 3.23
N VAL A 80 0.42 7.36 2.70
CA VAL A 80 -0.88 7.06 2.09
C VAL A 80 -1.99 7.19 3.12
N THR A 81 -1.80 6.64 4.31
CA THR A 81 -2.76 6.78 5.41
C THR A 81 -2.97 8.24 5.81
N GLY A 82 -1.91 9.05 5.89
CA GLY A 82 -1.99 10.48 6.21
C GLY A 82 -2.75 11.27 5.13
N MET A 83 -2.51 10.96 3.85
CA MET A 83 -3.21 11.60 2.73
C MET A 83 -4.70 11.23 2.72
N MET A 84 -5.01 9.94 2.91
CA MET A 84 -6.37 9.41 2.85
C MET A 84 -7.22 9.82 4.06
N ARG A 85 -6.63 10.06 5.23
CA ARG A 85 -7.32 10.57 6.43
C ARG A 85 -7.57 12.08 6.39
N LYS A 86 -7.00 12.81 5.43
CA LYS A 86 -7.14 14.27 5.35
C LYS A 86 -8.58 14.66 4.99
N ARG A 87 -9.07 15.80 5.51
CA ARG A 87 -10.33 16.39 5.06
C ARG A 87 -10.22 16.75 3.56
N ASN A 88 -11.25 16.44 2.77
CA ASN A 88 -11.20 16.52 1.30
C ASN A 88 -10.08 15.68 0.66
N ASN A 89 -9.75 14.54 1.27
CA ASN A 89 -8.75 13.57 0.78
C ASN A 89 -8.78 13.38 -0.73
N GLN A 90 -9.95 13.21 -1.35
CA GLN A 90 -10.06 12.94 -2.78
C GLN A 90 -9.43 14.03 -3.65
N LYS A 91 -9.68 15.31 -3.34
CA LYS A 91 -9.08 16.41 -4.10
C LYS A 91 -7.58 16.53 -3.87
N PHE A 92 -7.10 16.16 -2.68
CA PHE A 92 -5.68 16.19 -2.36
C PHE A 92 -4.95 15.02 -3.05
N CYS A 93 -5.44 13.78 -2.88
CA CYS A 93 -4.86 12.57 -3.46
C CYS A 93 -4.89 12.56 -4.99
N GLN A 94 -5.89 13.19 -5.62
CA GLN A 94 -5.95 13.34 -7.07
C GLN A 94 -5.06 14.47 -7.61
N ALA A 95 -4.77 15.49 -6.80
CA ALA A 95 -3.95 16.63 -7.23
C ALA A 95 -2.46 16.41 -6.98
N VAL A 96 -2.10 15.74 -5.87
CA VAL A 96 -0.73 15.57 -5.41
C VAL A 96 -0.27 14.12 -5.64
N PRO A 97 0.51 13.84 -6.70
CA PRO A 97 1.06 12.51 -6.95
C PRO A 97 2.10 12.09 -5.90
N VAL A 98 2.14 10.79 -5.63
CA VAL A 98 3.10 10.15 -4.73
C VAL A 98 4.17 9.40 -5.50
N GLY A 99 5.43 9.69 -5.22
CA GLY A 99 6.60 8.96 -5.71
C GLY A 99 7.17 8.04 -4.65
N VAL A 100 7.70 6.90 -5.06
CA VAL A 100 8.35 5.95 -4.14
C VAL A 100 9.79 5.74 -4.60
N ILE A 101 10.74 5.94 -3.70
CA ILE A 101 12.15 5.54 -3.89
C ILE A 101 12.47 4.44 -2.86
N PRO A 102 12.73 3.21 -3.31
CA PRO A 102 12.86 2.05 -2.43
C PRO A 102 14.21 2.05 -1.70
N LEU A 103 14.21 2.49 -0.43
CA LEU A 103 15.39 2.50 0.44
C LEU A 103 15.32 1.44 1.55
N GLY A 104 14.16 0.81 1.74
CA GLY A 104 13.93 -0.24 2.73
C GLY A 104 14.54 -1.60 2.34
N GLN A 105 14.30 -2.62 3.16
CA GLN A 105 14.82 -3.98 2.93
C GLN A 105 13.88 -4.85 2.07
N GLN A 106 12.57 -4.74 2.29
CA GLN A 106 11.55 -5.55 1.62
C GLN A 106 10.97 -4.82 0.40
N ASN A 107 10.56 -3.55 0.56
CA ASN A 107 10.04 -2.67 -0.51
C ASN A 107 8.99 -3.36 -1.40
N ARG A 108 8.05 -4.08 -0.77
CA ARG A 108 7.03 -4.92 -1.42
C ARG A 108 6.28 -4.13 -2.49
N PHE A 109 5.82 -2.93 -2.15
CA PHE A 109 5.05 -2.12 -3.08
C PHE A 109 5.90 -1.62 -4.26
N ALA A 110 7.13 -1.19 -4.00
CA ALA A 110 8.04 -0.78 -5.07
C ALA A 110 8.38 -1.96 -6.01
N THR A 111 8.47 -3.19 -5.49
CA THR A 111 8.68 -4.38 -6.31
C THR A 111 7.46 -4.68 -7.19
N LEU A 112 6.24 -4.43 -6.71
CA LEU A 112 5.03 -4.52 -7.53
C LEU A 112 5.01 -3.47 -8.65
N LEU A 113 5.46 -2.25 -8.38
CA LEU A 113 5.46 -1.16 -9.38
C LEU A 113 6.59 -1.26 -10.40
N PHE A 114 7.82 -1.53 -9.96
CA PHE A 114 9.03 -1.43 -10.79
C PHE A 114 9.63 -2.79 -11.17
N GLY A 115 9.10 -3.90 -10.64
CA GLY A 115 9.69 -5.23 -10.76
C GLY A 115 10.77 -5.51 -9.71
N GLU A 116 11.19 -6.77 -9.61
CA GLU A 116 12.27 -7.20 -8.71
C GLU A 116 13.62 -7.03 -9.41
N ASP A 117 14.46 -6.13 -8.89
CA ASP A 117 15.86 -5.98 -9.31
C ASP A 117 16.80 -6.43 -8.17
N PRO A 118 17.73 -7.38 -8.41
CA PRO A 118 18.67 -7.82 -7.38
C PRO A 118 19.68 -6.73 -7.00
N ASN A 119 19.90 -5.76 -7.88
CA ASN A 119 20.77 -4.61 -7.62
C ASN A 119 19.96 -3.44 -7.05
N GLN A 120 20.10 -3.22 -5.74
CA GLN A 120 19.43 -2.15 -5.01
C GLN A 120 19.69 -0.75 -5.61
N VAL A 121 20.89 -0.48 -6.13
CA VAL A 121 21.23 0.83 -6.71
C VAL A 121 20.43 1.03 -8.00
N LYS A 122 20.40 0.02 -8.87
CA LYS A 122 19.61 0.06 -10.12
C LYS A 122 18.12 0.25 -9.81
N PHE A 123 17.61 -0.41 -8.77
CA PHE A 123 16.23 -0.27 -8.32
C PHE A 123 15.90 1.17 -7.89
N ILE A 124 16.78 1.80 -7.10
CA ILE A 124 16.68 3.22 -6.71
C ILE A 124 16.74 4.15 -7.93
N MET A 125 17.65 3.89 -8.87
CA MET A 125 17.81 4.70 -10.08
C MET A 125 16.59 4.60 -10.99
N ASN A 126 16.02 3.41 -11.17
CA ASN A 126 14.80 3.18 -11.95
C ASN A 126 13.61 3.94 -11.35
N ALA A 127 13.43 3.86 -10.03
CA ALA A 127 12.40 4.59 -9.31
C ALA A 127 12.59 6.12 -9.41
N SER A 128 13.83 6.60 -9.27
CA SER A 128 14.15 8.03 -9.43
C SER A 128 13.87 8.52 -10.85
N MET A 129 14.17 7.68 -11.85
CA MET A 129 13.93 7.98 -13.26
C MET A 129 12.42 8.05 -13.58
N ALA A 130 11.58 7.24 -12.92
CA ALA A 130 10.13 7.33 -13.07
C ALA A 130 9.58 8.68 -12.60
N ILE A 131 10.11 9.21 -11.50
CA ILE A 131 9.76 10.55 -10.98
C ILE A 131 10.20 11.64 -11.98
N ILE A 132 11.44 11.58 -12.47
CA ILE A 132 12.00 12.53 -13.45
C ILE A 132 11.19 12.53 -14.76
N LYS A 133 10.77 11.35 -15.23
CA LYS A 133 9.93 11.20 -16.43
C LYS A 133 8.50 11.68 -16.22
N SER A 134 8.06 11.75 -14.95
CA SER A 134 6.77 12.31 -14.55
C SER A 134 5.56 11.59 -15.18
N VAL A 135 5.67 10.28 -15.35
CA VAL A 135 4.55 9.43 -15.79
C VAL A 135 3.70 9.14 -14.57
N ILE A 136 2.47 9.61 -14.54
CA ILE A 136 1.55 9.46 -13.41
C ILE A 136 0.41 8.53 -13.82
N LYS A 137 0.11 7.53 -12.99
CA LYS A 137 -1.06 6.65 -13.17
C LYS A 137 -1.91 6.66 -11.89
N PRO A 138 -3.25 6.59 -12.01
CA PRO A 138 -4.12 6.39 -10.86
C PRO A 138 -3.99 4.97 -10.35
N VAL A 139 -3.99 4.82 -9.03
CA VAL A 139 -3.72 3.56 -8.33
C VAL A 139 -4.80 3.30 -7.30
N ASP A 140 -5.15 2.03 -7.13
CA ASP A 140 -6.11 1.55 -6.14
C ASP A 140 -5.47 1.51 -4.74
N VAL A 141 -6.29 1.73 -3.71
CA VAL A 141 -5.85 1.72 -2.31
C VAL A 141 -6.72 0.74 -1.53
N LEU A 142 -6.11 -0.12 -0.72
CA LEU A 142 -6.84 -0.99 0.21
C LEU A 142 -7.19 -0.19 1.47
N GLU A 143 -8.47 -0.09 1.79
CA GLU A 143 -8.95 0.45 3.04
C GLU A 143 -9.16 -0.68 4.04
N ILE A 144 -8.51 -0.57 5.20
CA ILE A 144 -8.63 -1.50 6.32
C ILE A 144 -9.26 -0.73 7.48
N LYS A 145 -10.52 -1.01 7.77
CA LYS A 145 -11.27 -0.43 8.89
C LYS A 145 -11.13 -1.34 10.09
N ALA A 146 -10.53 -0.82 11.15
CA ALA A 146 -10.53 -1.46 12.46
C ALA A 146 -11.73 -0.98 13.27
N GLU A 147 -12.19 -1.81 14.20
CA GLU A 147 -13.31 -1.50 15.11
C GLU A 147 -13.07 -0.22 15.93
N ASP A 148 -11.82 0.11 16.25
CA ASP A 148 -11.41 1.33 16.96
C ASP A 148 -11.63 2.64 16.16
N GLY A 149 -12.20 2.56 14.95
CA GLY A 149 -12.56 3.69 14.11
C GLY A 149 -11.39 4.39 13.40
N LYS A 150 -10.17 3.85 13.51
CA LYS A 150 -8.97 4.38 12.84
C LYS A 150 -8.64 3.59 11.57
N ASN A 151 -9.20 4.01 10.43
CA ASN A 151 -8.97 3.35 9.14
C ASN A 151 -7.50 3.48 8.70
N THR A 152 -6.89 2.37 8.32
CA THR A 152 -5.53 2.33 7.77
C THR A 152 -5.61 2.05 6.27
N TYR A 153 -4.76 2.70 5.49
CA TYR A 153 -4.79 2.61 4.03
C TYR A 153 -3.50 2.02 3.52
N ALA A 154 -3.61 0.86 2.87
CA ALA A 154 -2.50 0.06 2.37
C ALA A 154 -2.47 0.03 0.83
N MET A 155 -1.29 -0.24 0.29
CA MET A 155 -1.01 -0.28 -1.14
C MET A 155 -0.68 -1.69 -1.66
N SER A 156 0.00 -2.52 -0.86
CA SER A 156 0.38 -3.87 -1.31
C SER A 156 -0.60 -4.94 -0.84
N GLY A 157 -0.91 -5.00 0.46
CA GLY A 157 -1.83 -5.97 1.01
C GLY A 157 -1.64 -6.28 2.50
N LEU A 158 -2.46 -7.22 2.97
CA LEU A 158 -2.43 -7.76 4.32
C LEU A 158 -1.98 -9.22 4.30
N GLN A 159 -1.13 -9.58 5.26
CA GLN A 159 -0.64 -10.94 5.46
C GLN A 159 -0.83 -11.35 6.92
N LEU A 160 -1.30 -12.57 7.11
CA LEU A 160 -1.44 -13.22 8.41
C LEU A 160 -0.85 -14.63 8.33
N GLY A 161 -0.18 -15.04 9.40
CA GLY A 161 0.21 -16.43 9.60
C GLY A 161 1.71 -16.72 9.55
N VAL A 162 2.03 -17.98 9.35
CA VAL A 162 3.32 -18.59 9.70
C VAL A 162 4.51 -17.96 8.96
N TYR A 163 4.35 -17.68 7.67
CA TYR A 163 5.43 -17.13 6.86
C TYR A 163 5.74 -15.69 7.25
N ASN A 164 4.71 -14.91 7.56
CA ASN A 164 4.87 -13.54 8.05
C ASN A 164 5.54 -13.51 9.44
N ASP A 165 5.13 -14.39 10.34
CA ASP A 165 5.76 -14.57 11.65
C ASP A 165 7.25 -14.93 11.53
N ALA A 166 7.57 -15.81 10.59
CA ALA A 166 8.95 -16.21 10.31
C ALA A 166 9.80 -15.03 9.80
N GLU A 167 9.27 -14.21 8.90
CA GLU A 167 9.97 -13.01 8.40
C GLU A 167 10.17 -11.97 9.50
N THR A 168 9.17 -11.77 10.38
CA THR A 168 9.29 -10.83 11.51
C THR A 168 10.39 -11.26 12.50
N ARG A 169 10.53 -12.57 12.75
CA ARG A 169 11.56 -13.11 13.66
C ARG A 169 12.97 -13.09 13.08
N LYS A 170 13.12 -12.94 11.76
CA LYS A 170 14.42 -12.94 11.05
C LYS A 170 15.40 -11.90 11.56
N THR A 171 14.91 -10.75 12.02
CA THR A 171 15.74 -9.68 12.59
C THR A 171 16.39 -10.10 13.91
N LYS A 172 15.72 -10.92 14.72
CA LYS A 172 16.24 -11.46 16.00
C LYS A 172 17.42 -12.42 15.78
N TYR A 173 17.45 -13.11 14.64
CA TYR A 173 18.49 -14.09 14.27
C TYR A 173 19.68 -13.47 13.52
N TRP A 174 20.04 -12.23 13.84
CA TRP A 174 21.12 -11.51 13.16
C TRP A 174 22.47 -12.27 13.17
N TYR A 175 22.72 -13.06 14.23
CA TYR A 175 23.94 -13.85 14.44
C TYR A 175 24.08 -15.04 13.47
N PHE A 176 23.00 -15.49 12.82
CA PHE A 176 23.06 -16.51 11.77
C PHE A 176 23.45 -15.96 10.38
N GLY A 177 23.70 -14.65 10.26
CA GLY A 177 24.16 -14.02 9.02
C GLY A 177 23.26 -14.34 7.82
N PRO A 178 23.77 -14.92 6.72
CA PRO A 178 22.96 -15.25 5.54
C PRO A 178 21.99 -16.41 5.77
N LEU A 179 22.26 -17.30 6.73
CA LEU A 179 21.42 -18.47 7.03
C LEU A 179 20.19 -18.12 7.88
N LYS A 180 20.12 -16.89 8.43
CA LYS A 180 19.02 -16.46 9.29
C LYS A 180 17.64 -16.63 8.65
N SER A 181 17.54 -16.41 7.33
CA SER A 181 16.29 -16.55 6.58
C SER A 181 15.82 -18.01 6.52
N TYR A 182 16.73 -18.97 6.49
CA TYR A 182 16.41 -20.40 6.42
C TYR A 182 16.10 -20.96 7.81
N TRP A 183 16.84 -20.47 8.80
CA TRP A 183 16.69 -20.87 10.20
C TRP A 183 15.33 -20.50 10.79
N THR A 184 14.78 -19.33 10.44
CA THR A 184 13.45 -18.91 10.92
C THR A 184 12.37 -19.92 10.57
N TYR A 185 12.29 -20.36 9.30
CA TYR A 185 11.29 -21.32 8.85
C TYR A 185 11.47 -22.68 9.54
N LEU A 186 12.72 -23.14 9.68
CA LEU A 186 13.02 -24.38 10.40
C LEU A 186 12.60 -24.28 11.88
N ARG A 187 12.93 -23.16 12.54
CA ARG A 187 12.61 -22.92 13.96
C ARG A 187 11.11 -22.84 14.22
N THR A 188 10.35 -22.30 13.28
CA THR A 188 8.88 -22.24 13.35
C THR A 188 8.27 -23.63 13.29
N ALA A 189 8.73 -24.50 12.37
CA ALA A 189 8.28 -25.90 12.29
C ALA A 189 8.62 -26.76 13.52
N MET A 190 9.61 -26.35 14.33
CA MET A 190 10.04 -27.05 15.55
C MET A 190 9.30 -26.64 16.84
N LYS A 191 8.56 -25.51 16.87
CA LYS A 191 7.99 -24.97 18.13
C LYS A 191 6.58 -25.50 18.44
N LYS A 192 5.57 -24.91 17.83
CA LYS A 192 4.15 -25.28 17.91
C LYS A 192 3.71 -25.70 16.51
N TRP A 193 3.05 -26.85 16.39
CA TRP A 193 2.59 -27.38 15.09
C TRP A 193 1.25 -28.12 15.23
N PRO A 194 0.28 -27.89 14.34
CA PRO A 194 0.24 -26.85 13.30
C PRO A 194 0.00 -25.46 13.92
N PRO A 195 0.70 -24.42 13.47
CA PRO A 195 0.39 -23.03 13.84
C PRO A 195 -0.81 -22.50 13.00
N ALA A 196 -1.93 -23.22 13.04
CA ALA A 196 -3.14 -22.82 12.32
C ALA A 196 -3.86 -21.72 13.10
N VAL A 197 -4.44 -20.76 12.38
CA VAL A 197 -5.24 -19.67 12.92
C VAL A 197 -6.68 -19.89 12.46
N THR A 198 -7.61 -19.89 13.41
CA THR A 198 -9.04 -19.95 13.13
C THR A 198 -9.57 -18.53 12.93
N LEU A 199 -10.28 -18.32 11.83
CA LEU A 199 -10.80 -17.03 11.40
C LEU A 199 -12.27 -17.20 11.00
N ASN A 200 -13.12 -16.31 11.49
CA ASN A 200 -14.44 -16.10 10.92
C ASN A 200 -14.31 -15.09 9.79
N VAL A 201 -14.58 -15.54 8.57
CA VAL A 201 -14.43 -14.74 7.36
C VAL A 201 -15.81 -14.50 6.78
N GLU A 202 -16.14 -13.22 6.65
CA GLU A 202 -17.35 -12.79 5.95
C GLU A 202 -16.90 -12.08 4.68
N TYR A 203 -17.45 -12.44 3.52
CA TYR A 203 -17.04 -11.81 2.27
C TYR A 203 -18.20 -11.67 1.29
N VAL A 204 -18.07 -10.69 0.41
CA VAL A 204 -18.99 -10.48 -0.71
C VAL A 204 -18.30 -10.97 -1.99
N PRO A 205 -18.75 -12.09 -2.58
CA PRO A 205 -18.06 -12.69 -3.72
C PRO A 205 -18.09 -11.75 -4.93
N SER A 206 -17.07 -11.84 -5.79
CA SER A 206 -17.02 -11.02 -7.01
C SER A 206 -18.15 -11.34 -8.01
N SER A 207 -18.80 -12.49 -7.87
CA SER A 207 -19.94 -12.93 -8.67
C SER A 207 -21.29 -12.39 -8.19
N ALA A 208 -21.34 -11.65 -7.08
CA ALA A 208 -22.58 -11.03 -6.62
C ALA A 208 -23.00 -9.90 -7.57
N ASP A 209 -24.29 -9.86 -7.92
CA ASP A 209 -24.89 -8.80 -8.72
C ASP A 209 -25.11 -7.55 -7.85
N LEU A 210 -24.06 -6.74 -7.69
CA LEU A 210 -24.11 -5.53 -6.86
C LEU A 210 -24.72 -4.33 -7.60
N THR A 211 -25.60 -3.60 -6.91
CA THR A 211 -26.15 -2.34 -7.43
C THR A 211 -25.17 -1.20 -7.16
N ILE A 212 -24.73 -0.50 -8.22
CA ILE A 212 -23.77 0.61 -8.11
C ILE A 212 -24.53 1.92 -7.79
N LYS A 213 -24.30 2.49 -6.60
CA LYS A 213 -24.70 3.87 -6.29
C LYS A 213 -23.53 4.81 -6.57
N LYS A 214 -23.74 5.76 -7.49
CA LYS A 214 -22.81 6.87 -7.68
C LYS A 214 -23.08 7.91 -6.59
N VAL A 215 -22.28 7.90 -5.55
CA VAL A 215 -22.36 8.91 -4.49
C VAL A 215 -21.53 10.11 -4.91
N VAL A 216 -22.15 11.29 -4.92
CA VAL A 216 -21.43 12.56 -5.09
C VAL A 216 -20.66 12.81 -3.80
N ALA A 217 -19.32 12.85 -3.87
CA ALA A 217 -18.52 13.25 -2.72
C ALA A 217 -18.96 14.65 -2.26
N SER A 218 -19.59 14.72 -1.07
CA SER A 218 -20.20 15.95 -0.57
C SER A 218 -19.14 17.04 -0.46
N SER A 219 -19.21 18.05 -1.32
CA SER A 219 -18.50 19.29 -1.06
C SER A 219 -19.30 20.07 -0.03
N GLU A 220 -18.76 20.24 1.18
CA GLU A 220 -19.27 21.25 2.10
C GLU A 220 -19.20 22.60 1.37
N LYS A 221 -20.36 23.19 1.08
CA LYS A 221 -20.47 24.49 0.44
C LYS A 221 -19.89 25.53 1.40
N LYS A 222 -18.70 26.07 1.11
CA LYS A 222 -18.27 27.35 1.72
C LYS A 222 -19.33 28.41 1.36
N GLN A 223 -20.10 28.88 2.34
CA GLN A 223 -20.94 30.07 2.18
C GLN A 223 -20.02 31.28 1.97
N VAL A 224 -19.77 31.63 0.70
CA VAL A 224 -19.11 32.89 0.37
C VAL A 224 -20.17 33.99 0.45
N LYS A 225 -20.24 34.68 1.59
CA LYS A 225 -20.98 35.95 1.72
C LYS A 225 -20.18 37.08 1.06
N LYS A 226 -20.56 37.43 -0.18
CA LYS A 226 -20.80 38.81 -0.69
C LYS A 226 -20.78 38.81 -2.22
N TRP A 227 -21.78 39.48 -2.78
CA TRP A 227 -21.99 39.65 -4.22
C TRP A 227 -21.00 40.66 -4.80
N SER A 228 -20.39 40.30 -5.92
CA SER A 228 -19.82 41.24 -6.89
C SER A 228 -20.31 40.81 -8.26
N LEU A 229 -20.95 41.74 -8.98
CA LEU A 229 -21.47 41.60 -10.35
C LEU A 229 -20.41 41.07 -11.34
N PHE A 230 -19.13 41.13 -11.00
CA PHE A 230 -18.02 40.60 -11.79
C PHE A 230 -17.98 39.06 -11.89
N ASN A 231 -18.57 38.33 -10.93
CA ASN A 231 -18.65 36.85 -10.99
C ASN A 231 -19.76 36.32 -11.92
N PHE A 232 -20.65 37.20 -12.42
CA PHE A 232 -21.72 36.82 -13.37
C PHE A 232 -21.19 36.70 -14.80
N LEU A 233 -20.16 37.47 -15.16
CA LEU A 233 -19.57 37.48 -16.51
C LEU A 233 -18.38 36.50 -16.66
N TYR A 234 -17.80 36.01 -15.56
CA TYR A 234 -16.65 35.10 -15.57
C TYR A 234 -16.88 33.81 -14.76
N LYS A 235 -18.00 33.12 -14.98
CA LYS A 235 -18.20 31.75 -14.47
C LYS A 235 -18.77 30.82 -15.52
N SER A 236 -17.90 29.99 -16.08
CA SER A 236 -18.19 28.56 -16.27
C SER A 236 -16.90 27.76 -16.37
N LYS A 237 -16.36 27.40 -15.20
CA LYS A 237 -15.87 26.03 -15.01
C LYS A 237 -16.74 25.44 -13.92
N MET A 238 -17.49 24.40 -14.29
CA MET A 238 -18.23 23.58 -13.33
C MET A 238 -17.28 23.16 -12.19
N PRO A 239 -17.77 23.04 -10.95
CA PRO A 239 -17.00 22.34 -9.94
C PRO A 239 -16.76 20.91 -10.45
N ASP A 240 -15.50 20.46 -10.48
CA ASP A 240 -15.17 19.05 -10.70
C ASP A 240 -15.88 18.24 -9.61
N LEU A 241 -16.97 17.60 -9.99
CA LEU A 241 -17.73 16.65 -9.19
C LEU A 241 -17.01 15.31 -9.31
N SER A 242 -16.23 14.98 -8.29
CA SER A 242 -15.63 13.66 -8.16
C SER A 242 -16.70 12.70 -7.62
N TYR A 243 -17.04 11.67 -8.39
CA TYR A 243 -17.95 10.61 -7.98
C TYR A 243 -17.15 9.52 -7.27
N VAL A 244 -17.71 8.99 -6.17
CA VAL A 244 -17.24 7.74 -5.57
C VAL A 244 -18.27 6.68 -5.93
N GLU A 245 -17.82 5.61 -6.57
CA GLU A 245 -18.65 4.42 -6.78
C GLU A 245 -18.72 3.68 -5.46
N GLU A 246 -19.89 3.67 -4.84
CA GLU A 246 -20.15 2.89 -3.65
C GLU A 246 -21.15 1.79 -4.03
N TYR A 247 -20.76 0.55 -3.79
CA TYR A 247 -21.66 -0.58 -4.00
C TYR A 247 -22.66 -0.63 -2.85
N GLU A 248 -23.94 -0.64 -3.18
CA GLU A 248 -24.96 -0.98 -2.20
C GLU A 248 -24.91 -2.50 -2.01
N ILE A 249 -24.47 -2.91 -0.82
CA ILE A 249 -24.32 -4.31 -0.44
C ILE A 249 -25.43 -4.60 0.55
N GLU A 250 -26.31 -5.53 0.22
CA GLU A 250 -27.33 -5.99 1.15
C GLU A 250 -26.74 -7.03 2.10
N ASP A 251 -27.32 -7.19 3.30
CA ASP A 251 -26.86 -8.20 4.27
C ASP A 251 -26.91 -9.64 3.71
N LYS A 252 -27.74 -9.88 2.68
CA LYS A 252 -27.87 -11.17 2.00
C LYS A 252 -26.68 -11.52 1.10
N ASP A 253 -25.88 -10.54 0.70
CA ASP A 253 -24.75 -10.73 -0.20
C ASP A 253 -23.49 -11.22 0.53
N TRP A 254 -23.51 -11.21 1.87
CA TRP A 254 -22.42 -11.68 2.71
C TRP A 254 -22.48 -13.19 2.90
N ILE A 255 -21.39 -13.85 2.52
CA ILE A 255 -21.16 -15.26 2.82
C ILE A 255 -20.29 -15.32 4.06
N GLN A 256 -20.72 -16.06 5.08
CA GLN A 256 -19.97 -16.30 6.31
C GLN A 256 -19.40 -17.71 6.31
N GLU A 257 -18.09 -17.82 6.47
CA GLU A 257 -17.36 -19.08 6.55
C GLU A 257 -16.35 -19.05 7.71
N GLN A 258 -16.37 -20.07 8.55
CA GLN A 258 -15.29 -20.29 9.52
C GLN A 258 -14.20 -21.12 8.84
N MET A 259 -12.97 -20.62 8.86
CA MET A 259 -11.82 -21.28 8.25
C MET A 259 -10.65 -21.37 9.22
N SER A 260 -9.91 -22.46 9.13
CA SER A 260 -8.63 -22.64 9.82
C SER A 260 -7.53 -22.67 8.78
N THR A 261 -6.54 -21.77 8.89
CA THR A 261 -5.44 -21.69 7.91
C THR A 261 -4.11 -21.33 8.56
N ILE A 262 -3.01 -21.80 7.99
CA ILE A 262 -1.66 -21.37 8.38
C ILE A 262 -1.26 -20.00 7.82
N GLU A 263 -1.94 -19.55 6.77
CA GLU A 263 -1.61 -18.31 6.07
C GLU A 263 -2.87 -17.74 5.40
N LEU A 264 -3.07 -16.44 5.61
CA LEU A 264 -4.03 -15.66 4.85
C LEU A 264 -3.29 -14.49 4.21
N THR A 265 -3.48 -14.31 2.91
CA THR A 265 -2.95 -13.17 2.16
C THR A 265 -4.08 -12.47 1.44
N VAL A 266 -4.16 -11.14 1.59
CA VAL A 266 -5.17 -10.30 0.94
C VAL A 266 -4.45 -9.24 0.15
N THR A 267 -4.69 -9.17 -1.16
CA THR A 267 -4.05 -8.21 -2.06
C THR A 267 -5.02 -7.69 -3.10
N SER A 268 -4.70 -6.58 -3.77
CA SER A 268 -5.49 -6.13 -4.92
C SER A 268 -5.14 -6.91 -6.18
N SER A 269 -6.16 -7.35 -6.93
CA SER A 269 -6.01 -8.05 -8.21
C SER A 269 -5.27 -7.21 -9.27
N THR A 270 -5.30 -5.89 -9.15
CA THR A 270 -4.66 -4.94 -10.06
C THR A 270 -3.15 -5.19 -10.21
N TYR A 271 -2.50 -5.78 -9.19
CA TYR A 271 -1.05 -6.02 -9.21
C TYR A 271 -0.65 -7.47 -9.55
N GLN A 272 -1.61 -8.38 -9.74
CA GLN A 272 -1.32 -9.80 -9.93
C GLN A 272 -1.68 -10.34 -11.31
N THR A 273 -2.77 -9.83 -11.90
CA THR A 273 -3.19 -10.26 -13.23
C THR A 273 -3.02 -9.10 -14.19
N ASP A 274 -2.42 -9.33 -15.36
CA ASP A 274 -2.34 -8.40 -16.49
C ASP A 274 -3.72 -7.87 -16.97
N ASN A 275 -4.82 -8.38 -16.38
CA ASN A 275 -6.17 -7.86 -16.52
C ASN A 275 -6.37 -6.58 -15.69
N LEU A 276 -5.98 -5.46 -16.29
CA LEU A 276 -6.15 -4.05 -15.87
C LEU A 276 -7.60 -3.57 -15.59
N GLY A 277 -8.58 -4.47 -15.44
CA GLY A 277 -10.00 -4.13 -15.53
C GLY A 277 -10.78 -4.10 -14.20
N ALA A 278 -10.47 -4.98 -13.25
CA ALA A 278 -11.33 -5.20 -12.09
C ALA A 278 -10.56 -5.00 -10.79
N SER A 279 -10.87 -3.94 -10.05
CA SER A 279 -10.38 -3.67 -8.70
C SER A 279 -11.12 -4.56 -7.69
N ILE A 280 -10.63 -5.79 -7.49
CA ILE A 280 -11.22 -6.82 -6.64
C ILE A 280 -10.15 -7.29 -5.63
N LEU A 281 -10.57 -7.69 -4.43
CA LEU A 281 -9.66 -8.31 -3.46
C LEU A 281 -9.38 -9.75 -3.90
N ASP A 282 -8.11 -10.08 -4.08
CA ASP A 282 -7.62 -11.44 -4.24
C ASP A 282 -7.13 -11.96 -2.89
N ILE A 283 -7.72 -13.06 -2.45
CA ILE A 283 -7.53 -13.65 -1.13
C ILE A 283 -6.94 -15.04 -1.32
N GLY A 284 -5.69 -15.22 -0.89
CA GLY A 284 -5.03 -16.52 -0.86
C GLY A 284 -5.13 -17.14 0.52
N ILE A 285 -5.79 -18.29 0.59
CA ILE A 285 -5.98 -19.06 1.82
C ILE A 285 -5.08 -20.29 1.76
N GLY A 286 -4.16 -20.41 2.72
CA GLY A 286 -3.28 -21.58 2.86
C GLY A 286 -4.00 -22.79 3.46
N PRO A 287 -3.37 -23.98 3.42
CA PRO A 287 -3.96 -25.20 3.97
C PRO A 287 -4.10 -25.13 5.50
N ALA A 288 -5.10 -25.82 6.05
CA ALA A 288 -5.32 -25.90 7.50
C ALA A 288 -4.26 -26.75 8.21
N LEU A 289 -3.86 -27.88 7.59
CA LEU A 289 -2.98 -28.90 8.16
C LEU A 289 -1.89 -29.29 7.17
N PRO A 290 -0.90 -28.43 6.91
CA PRO A 290 0.21 -28.79 6.03
C PRO A 290 1.13 -29.82 6.67
N GLU A 291 1.99 -30.44 5.86
CA GLU A 291 3.18 -31.13 6.36
C GLU A 291 4.29 -30.14 6.73
N LYS A 292 5.09 -30.45 7.77
CA LYS A 292 6.26 -29.63 8.14
C LYS A 292 7.23 -29.43 6.97
N SER A 293 7.43 -30.50 6.19
CA SER A 293 8.32 -30.51 5.03
C SER A 293 7.89 -29.48 3.98
N SER A 294 6.58 -29.39 3.72
CA SER A 294 5.99 -28.48 2.73
C SER A 294 6.18 -27.01 3.13
N VAL A 295 5.92 -26.66 4.40
CA VAL A 295 6.08 -25.29 4.90
C VAL A 295 7.53 -24.85 4.89
N ILE A 296 8.47 -25.73 5.26
CA ILE A 296 9.90 -25.41 5.20
C ILE A 296 10.35 -25.19 3.76
N LYS A 297 9.99 -26.08 2.83
CA LYS A 297 10.33 -25.95 1.41
C LYS A 297 9.76 -24.66 0.81
N GLU A 298 8.50 -24.35 1.09
CA GLU A 298 7.85 -23.13 0.62
C GLU A 298 8.49 -21.88 1.25
N GLY A 299 8.80 -21.91 2.56
CA GLY A 299 9.50 -20.82 3.24
C GLY A 299 10.88 -20.54 2.66
N TRP A 300 11.65 -21.59 2.35
CA TRP A 300 12.96 -21.45 1.68
C TRP A 300 12.85 -20.95 0.24
N SER A 301 11.78 -21.33 -0.48
CA SER A 301 11.45 -20.76 -1.79
C SER A 301 11.20 -19.26 -1.69
N ARG A 302 10.40 -18.82 -0.72
CA ARG A 302 10.11 -17.39 -0.45
C ARG A 302 11.31 -16.61 0.06
N ALA A 303 12.21 -17.25 0.80
CA ALA A 303 13.47 -16.62 1.19
C ALA A 303 14.37 -16.30 -0.02
N LYS A 304 14.26 -17.09 -1.10
CA LYS A 304 15.04 -16.92 -2.33
C LYS A 304 14.41 -15.92 -3.30
N HIS A 305 13.08 -15.85 -3.36
CA HIS A 305 12.34 -14.95 -4.25
C HIS A 305 11.58 -13.92 -3.40
N ARG A 306 11.91 -12.62 -3.50
CA ARG A 306 11.31 -11.58 -2.64
C ARG A 306 9.92 -11.14 -3.09
N ARG A 307 9.30 -11.86 -4.03
CA ARG A 307 7.94 -11.57 -4.50
C ARG A 307 6.92 -11.96 -3.44
N LEU A 308 5.91 -11.11 -3.29
CA LEU A 308 4.74 -11.44 -2.50
C LEU A 308 3.98 -12.55 -3.24
N LYS A 309 4.01 -13.76 -2.68
CA LYS A 309 3.22 -14.89 -3.18
C LYS A 309 1.83 -14.84 -2.55
N LEU A 310 0.80 -15.04 -3.36
CA LEU A 310 -0.55 -15.23 -2.86
C LEU A 310 -0.68 -16.69 -2.40
N GLY A 311 -0.53 -16.88 -1.09
CA GLY A 311 -0.50 -18.17 -0.39
C GLY A 311 0.55 -19.20 -0.89
N SER A 312 0.36 -20.46 -0.49
CA SER A 312 1.19 -21.66 -0.75
C SER A 312 0.72 -22.53 -1.93
N GLN A 313 1.31 -23.73 -2.17
CA GLN A 313 1.06 -24.54 -3.38
C GLN A 313 -0.34 -25.19 -3.48
N GLU A 314 -1.12 -25.22 -2.39
CA GLU A 314 -2.47 -25.82 -2.32
C GLU A 314 -3.54 -24.80 -1.90
N ASN A 315 -3.50 -23.58 -2.44
CA ASN A 315 -4.44 -22.55 -1.97
C ASN A 315 -5.81 -22.64 -2.61
N ASN A 316 -6.80 -22.36 -1.78
CA ASN A 316 -8.04 -21.79 -2.25
C ASN A 316 -7.83 -20.29 -2.52
N HIS A 317 -8.16 -19.88 -3.73
CA HIS A 317 -8.16 -18.48 -4.14
C HIS A 317 -9.59 -17.97 -4.13
N LEU A 318 -9.81 -16.88 -3.41
CA LEU A 318 -11.13 -16.27 -3.30
C LEU A 318 -11.07 -14.82 -3.79
N LYS A 319 -12.07 -14.42 -4.57
CA LYS A 319 -12.21 -13.07 -5.09
C LYS A 319 -13.43 -12.40 -4.49
N ALA A 320 -13.22 -11.25 -3.85
CA ALA A 320 -14.26 -10.55 -3.13
C ALA A 320 -14.22 -9.02 -3.34
N TYR A 321 -15.38 -8.36 -3.27
CA TYR A 321 -15.45 -6.89 -3.27
C TYR A 321 -15.15 -6.31 -1.89
N LYS A 322 -15.64 -6.99 -0.85
CA LYS A 322 -15.41 -6.67 0.55
C LYS A 322 -15.13 -7.94 1.34
N LEU A 323 -14.33 -7.79 2.38
CA LEU A 323 -13.89 -8.87 3.25
C LEU A 323 -13.92 -8.38 4.69
N LYS A 324 -14.46 -9.18 5.60
CA LYS A 324 -14.41 -8.94 7.04
C LYS A 324 -13.74 -10.15 7.69
N LEU A 325 -12.69 -9.87 8.45
CA LEU A 325 -11.89 -10.88 9.13
C LEU A 325 -12.08 -10.70 10.62
N SER A 326 -12.55 -11.74 11.30
CA SER A 326 -12.66 -11.77 12.76
C SER A 326 -11.83 -12.95 13.28
N PRO A 327 -10.62 -12.69 13.81
CA PRO A 327 -9.76 -13.75 14.31
C PRO A 327 -10.29 -14.29 15.64
N GLU A 328 -10.24 -15.60 15.82
CA GLU A 328 -10.52 -16.25 17.10
C GLU A 328 -9.21 -16.33 17.89
N ILE A 329 -9.12 -15.57 18.99
CA ILE A 329 -7.90 -15.45 19.80
C ILE A 329 -8.16 -16.14 21.14
N GLU A 330 -7.41 -17.19 21.43
CA GLU A 330 -7.44 -17.87 22.73
C GLU A 330 -6.81 -17.00 23.84
N GLU A 331 -7.26 -17.16 25.08
CA GLU A 331 -6.75 -16.40 26.23
C GLU A 331 -5.22 -16.54 26.37
N GLY A 332 -4.50 -15.43 26.19
CA GLY A 332 -3.04 -15.37 26.34
C GLY A 332 -2.24 -15.56 25.06
N GLU A 333 -2.88 -15.76 23.90
CA GLU A 333 -2.21 -15.73 22.60
C GLU A 333 -2.27 -14.33 21.96
N GLU A 334 -1.15 -13.90 21.37
CA GLU A 334 -1.08 -12.66 20.60
C GLU A 334 -1.00 -12.98 19.11
N LEU A 335 -1.93 -12.45 18.34
CA LEU A 335 -1.97 -12.58 16.90
C LEU A 335 -1.71 -11.20 16.25
N TRP A 336 -0.97 -11.19 15.15
CA TRP A 336 -0.55 -9.96 14.48
C TRP A 336 -0.82 -10.03 12.98
N TYR A 337 -1.49 -9.02 12.45
CA TYR A 337 -1.53 -8.76 11.01
C TYR A 337 -0.26 -8.04 10.57
N ASN A 338 0.20 -8.32 9.36
CA ASN A 338 1.18 -7.50 8.67
C ASN A 338 0.51 -6.78 7.51
N VAL A 339 0.46 -5.45 7.59
CA VAL A 339 -0.08 -4.59 6.56
C VAL A 339 1.09 -3.83 5.94
N ASP A 340 1.39 -4.08 4.67
CA ASP A 340 2.50 -3.43 3.95
C ASP A 340 3.84 -3.42 4.71
N GLY A 341 4.16 -4.46 5.46
CA GLY A 341 5.43 -4.56 6.22
C GLY A 341 5.35 -4.13 7.67
N GLU A 342 4.26 -3.46 8.08
CA GLU A 342 4.06 -3.01 9.46
C GLU A 342 3.17 -3.98 10.24
N ALA A 343 3.50 -4.18 11.52
CA ALA A 343 2.77 -5.10 12.39
C ALA A 343 1.59 -4.38 13.08
N PHE A 344 0.40 -4.96 12.96
CA PHE A 344 -0.82 -4.50 13.62
C PHE A 344 -1.36 -5.63 14.50
N GLU A 345 -1.82 -5.29 15.69
CA GLU A 345 -2.50 -6.25 16.56
C GLU A 345 -3.75 -6.80 15.84
N ALA A 346 -3.96 -8.11 15.89
CA ALA A 346 -5.09 -8.73 15.23
C ALA A 346 -6.38 -8.44 15.98
N ARG A 347 -7.28 -7.72 15.32
CA ARG A 347 -8.64 -7.40 15.76
C ARG A 347 -9.61 -7.61 14.60
N PRO A 348 -10.93 -7.66 14.84
CA PRO A 348 -11.88 -7.66 13.75
C PRO A 348 -11.67 -6.46 12.80
N ILE A 349 -11.52 -6.74 11.51
CA ILE A 349 -11.27 -5.72 10.48
C ILE A 349 -12.18 -5.92 9.26
N GLU A 350 -12.61 -4.82 8.65
CA GLU A 350 -13.26 -4.79 7.32
C GLU A 350 -12.26 -4.24 6.30
N ILE A 351 -12.12 -4.94 5.17
CA ILE A 351 -11.20 -4.63 4.07
C ILE A 351 -12.02 -4.39 2.81
N SER A 352 -11.71 -3.30 2.12
CA SER A 352 -12.31 -2.94 0.83
C SER A 352 -11.31 -2.21 -0.06
N ILE A 353 -11.59 -2.12 -1.36
CA ILE A 353 -10.74 -1.38 -2.31
C ILE A 353 -11.38 -0.05 -2.66
N ILE A 354 -10.61 1.02 -2.54
CA ILE A 354 -10.95 2.35 -3.06
C ILE A 354 -10.24 2.53 -4.39
N LYS A 355 -11.02 2.57 -5.47
CA LYS A 355 -10.51 2.56 -6.84
C LYS A 355 -9.88 3.91 -7.22
N LYS A 356 -8.71 3.85 -7.87
CA LYS A 356 -8.08 4.98 -8.60
C LYS A 356 -7.98 6.30 -7.81
N GLN A 357 -7.84 6.19 -6.49
CA GLN A 357 -7.93 7.35 -5.61
C GLN A 357 -6.60 8.09 -5.48
N LEU A 358 -5.48 7.37 -5.59
CA LEU A 358 -4.14 7.92 -5.42
C LEU A 358 -3.44 8.05 -6.77
N GLN A 359 -2.85 9.20 -7.05
CA GLN A 359 -1.96 9.36 -8.21
C GLN A 359 -0.54 8.95 -7.83
N MET A 360 0.11 8.09 -8.62
CA MET A 360 1.49 7.68 -8.34
C MET A 360 2.39 7.75 -9.57
N PHE A 361 3.68 8.04 -9.34
CA PHE A 361 4.68 7.97 -10.40
C PHE A 361 4.95 6.51 -10.78
N HIS A 362 4.81 6.21 -12.07
CA HIS A 362 4.90 4.88 -12.63
C HIS A 362 6.13 4.75 -13.54
N PRO A 363 6.79 3.58 -13.63
CA PRO A 363 7.78 3.37 -14.68
C PRO A 363 7.15 3.54 -16.07
N PRO A 364 7.92 4.06 -17.05
CA PRO A 364 7.49 4.14 -18.44
C PRO A 364 7.29 2.72 -19.01
N GLU A 365 6.33 2.56 -19.90
CA GLU A 365 5.82 1.28 -20.41
C GLU A 365 6.90 0.38 -21.04
N SER A 366 8.03 0.93 -21.48
CA SER A 366 9.18 0.19 -22.02
C SER A 366 9.93 -0.69 -21.00
N VAL A 367 9.63 -0.60 -19.70
CA VAL A 367 10.28 -1.41 -18.65
C VAL A 367 9.47 -2.67 -18.33
N ILE A 368 8.17 -2.68 -18.64
CA ILE A 368 7.27 -3.80 -18.33
C ILE A 368 7.50 -4.99 -19.29
N SER A 369 8.03 -4.74 -20.49
CA SER A 369 8.27 -5.78 -21.53
C SER A 369 9.40 -6.78 -21.23
N TYR A 370 9.98 -6.75 -20.03
CA TYR A 370 11.02 -7.69 -19.57
C TYR A 370 10.65 -8.42 -18.27
N ILE A 371 9.42 -8.24 -17.78
CA ILE A 371 8.81 -9.11 -16.76
C ILE A 371 8.09 -10.24 -17.49
#